data_AF-A0A022L0P9-F1
#
_entry.id   AF-A0A022L0P9-F1
#
_cell.length_a   1.000
_cell.length_b   1.000
_cell.length_c   1.000
_cell.angle_alpha   90.00
_cell.angle_beta   90.00
_cell.angle_gamma   90.00
#
_symmetry.space_group_name_H-M   'P 1'
#
loop_
_entity.id
_entity.type
_entity.pdbx_description
1 polymer ?
#
loop_
_entity_poly.entity_id
_entity_poly.type
_entity_poly.pdbx_seq_one_letter_code
_entity_poly.pdbx_strand_id
1 'polypeptide(L)'
;MLVLNTGQVPWTLDRQVSVVYSPLLKEVRANVPSITKLINPEEKAGRRVAAGQFRGDDIAELYMAYSLRKTQVDVKENVSDEFSRLDFVDNLENPESQKHFYAILEMLASLDLAFSRLDERPPRGDTPPKWSKGRNIFDSQPARIGYIVALSTKIVGRPGANNAPDIQTRNIKLLQQSQHSLLDRLNSMNEDELSDFLRLDVLGELLDRRVSQVGRYERTVFSEAFKVLVEEDFALDNMEPCWRAA
;
A
#
# COMPACT_ATOMS: atom_id res chain seq x y z
N MET A 1 8.79 8.79 -26.61
CA MET A 1 9.47 7.82 -27.48
C MET A 1 10.22 6.84 -26.57
N LEU A 2 9.65 5.65 -26.30
CA LEU A 2 10.29 4.61 -25.49
C LEU A 2 11.34 3.90 -26.35
N VAL A 3 12.57 4.42 -26.40
CA VAL A 3 13.67 3.72 -27.08
C VAL A 3 15.02 4.07 -26.42
N LEU A 4 15.33 3.41 -25.29
CA LEU A 4 16.73 3.10 -24.96
C LEU A 4 17.06 1.73 -25.58
N ASN A 5 16.97 1.63 -26.92
CA ASN A 5 17.38 0.46 -27.70
C ASN A 5 18.62 0.78 -28.54
N THR A 6 19.68 1.32 -27.93
CA THR A 6 21.02 1.25 -28.53
C THR A 6 21.72 0.02 -27.97
N GLY A 7 21.45 -1.15 -28.57
CA GLY A 7 22.26 -2.35 -28.46
C GLY A 7 22.20 -3.17 -27.16
N GLN A 8 21.39 -2.78 -26.17
CA GLN A 8 21.21 -3.51 -24.92
C GLN A 8 19.79 -4.08 -24.81
N VAL A 9 19.64 -5.24 -24.17
CA VAL A 9 18.37 -5.95 -23.99
C VAL A 9 17.28 -4.98 -23.51
N PRO A 10 16.08 -4.97 -24.13
CA PRO A 10 14.99 -4.05 -23.75
C PRO A 10 14.68 -4.17 -22.26
N TRP A 11 14.66 -3.04 -21.54
CA TRP A 11 14.31 -3.03 -20.13
C TRP A 11 12.81 -3.30 -19.94
N THR A 12 12.47 -4.12 -18.96
CA THR A 12 11.07 -4.31 -18.51
C THR A 12 10.53 -3.00 -17.91
N LEU A 13 9.20 -2.83 -17.92
CA LEU A 13 8.56 -1.65 -17.32
C LEU A 13 8.94 -1.51 -15.83
N ASP A 14 8.89 -2.61 -15.07
CA ASP A 14 9.27 -2.66 -13.65
C ASP A 14 10.71 -2.15 -13.40
N ARG A 15 11.62 -2.47 -14.33
CA ARG A 15 13.02 -1.99 -14.29
C ARG A 15 13.08 -0.50 -14.56
N GLN A 16 12.37 -0.02 -15.58
CA GLN A 16 12.31 1.40 -15.90
C GLN A 16 11.76 2.21 -14.72
N VAL A 17 10.65 1.76 -14.13
CA VAL A 17 10.05 2.34 -12.92
C VAL A 17 11.07 2.42 -11.79
N SER A 18 11.74 1.31 -11.47
CA SER A 18 12.68 1.26 -10.35
C SER A 18 13.91 2.14 -10.56
N VAL A 19 14.38 2.29 -11.80
CA VAL A 19 15.52 3.16 -12.13
C VAL A 19 15.12 4.63 -12.00
N VAL A 20 13.98 5.02 -12.58
CA VAL A 20 13.45 6.39 -12.49
C VAL A 20 13.26 6.78 -11.03
N TYR A 21 12.60 5.94 -10.24
CA TYR A 21 12.31 6.22 -8.84
C TYR A 21 13.44 5.83 -7.88
N SER A 22 14.64 5.54 -8.37
CA SER A 22 15.77 5.13 -7.51
C SER A 22 16.14 6.14 -6.41
N PRO A 23 16.04 7.48 -6.59
CA PRO A 23 16.25 8.42 -5.49
C PRO A 23 15.21 8.25 -4.38
N LEU A 24 13.92 8.14 -4.74
CA LEU A 24 12.84 7.89 -3.81
C LEU A 24 13.06 6.58 -3.03
N LEU A 25 13.46 5.51 -3.70
CA LEU A 25 13.69 4.20 -3.06
C LEU A 25 14.83 4.22 -2.05
N LYS A 26 15.86 5.06 -2.28
CA LYS A 26 16.94 5.28 -1.30
C LYS A 26 16.42 5.98 -0.07
N GLU A 27 15.63 7.03 -0.24
CA GLU A 27 15.02 7.77 0.87
C GLU A 27 14.03 6.92 1.67
N VAL A 28 13.20 6.10 1.00
CA VAL A 28 12.29 5.16 1.68
C VAL A 28 13.07 4.22 2.59
N ARG A 29 14.21 3.68 2.13
CA ARG A 29 15.07 2.82 2.96
C ARG A 29 15.61 3.54 4.19
N ALA A 30 15.89 4.83 4.09
CA ALA A 30 16.42 5.62 5.19
C ALA A 30 15.34 6.08 6.19
N ASN A 31 14.12 6.34 5.71
CA ASN A 31 13.06 6.98 6.49
C ASN A 31 11.93 6.05 6.95
N VAL A 32 11.88 4.79 6.46
CA VAL A 32 10.80 3.83 6.75
C VAL A 32 11.38 2.55 7.34
N PRO A 33 11.75 2.54 8.64
CA PRO A 33 12.43 1.41 9.28
C PRO A 33 11.60 0.12 9.35
N SER A 34 10.26 0.21 9.32
CA SER A 34 9.41 -1.00 9.28
C SER A 34 9.52 -1.78 7.97
N ILE A 35 10.08 -1.18 6.90
CA ILE A 35 10.42 -1.90 5.68
C ILE A 35 11.76 -2.62 5.88
N THR A 36 11.68 -3.94 6.10
CA THR A 36 12.83 -4.80 6.38
C THR A 36 13.66 -5.09 5.12
N LYS A 37 13.03 -5.15 3.95
CA LYS A 37 13.72 -5.39 2.67
C LYS A 37 13.01 -4.71 1.50
N LEU A 38 13.78 -3.96 0.71
CA LEU A 38 13.39 -3.56 -0.64
C LEU A 38 13.96 -4.55 -1.65
N ILE A 39 13.08 -5.24 -2.37
CA ILE A 39 13.41 -6.26 -3.36
C ILE A 39 13.64 -5.59 -4.72
N ASN A 40 14.80 -5.80 -5.31
CA ASN A 40 15.09 -5.30 -6.65
C ASN A 40 14.40 -6.19 -7.71
N PRO A 41 13.88 -5.60 -8.81
CA PRO A 41 13.25 -6.37 -9.89
C PRO A 41 14.17 -7.42 -10.54
N GLU A 42 15.49 -7.27 -10.44
CA GLU A 42 16.49 -8.16 -11.04
C GLU A 42 16.81 -9.40 -10.17
N GLU A 43 16.44 -9.40 -8.89
CA GLU A 43 16.65 -10.55 -8.01
C GLU A 43 15.70 -11.70 -8.43
N LYS A 44 16.24 -12.80 -8.97
CA LYS A 44 15.47 -14.02 -9.35
C LYS A 44 14.62 -14.60 -8.21
N ALA A 45 14.91 -14.26 -6.95
CA ALA A 45 14.11 -14.58 -5.77
C ALA A 45 12.95 -13.59 -5.53
N GLY A 46 12.51 -12.87 -6.57
CA GLY A 46 11.75 -11.62 -6.56
C GLY A 46 10.29 -11.67 -6.10
N ARG A 47 9.94 -12.62 -5.22
CA ARG A 47 8.63 -12.66 -4.56
C ARG A 47 8.80 -12.30 -3.09
N ARG A 48 7.91 -11.44 -2.59
CA ARG A 48 7.74 -11.19 -1.17
C ARG A 48 7.53 -12.51 -0.42
N VAL A 49 8.40 -12.80 0.56
CA VAL A 49 8.32 -14.02 1.38
C VAL A 49 8.03 -13.73 2.86
N ALA A 50 8.15 -12.48 3.29
CA ALA A 50 7.84 -12.05 4.65
C ALA A 50 7.21 -10.66 4.67
N ALA A 51 6.62 -10.31 5.81
CA ALA A 51 6.10 -8.98 6.08
C ALA A 51 7.19 -7.92 6.13
N GLY A 52 6.82 -6.67 5.83
CA GLY A 52 7.77 -5.57 5.71
C GLY A 52 8.70 -5.66 4.49
N GLN A 53 8.50 -6.63 3.58
CA GLN A 53 9.24 -6.73 2.33
C GLN A 53 8.40 -6.22 1.16
N PHE A 54 8.96 -5.30 0.38
CA PHE A 54 8.28 -4.67 -0.77
C PHE A 54 9.20 -4.64 -1.98
N ARG A 55 8.65 -4.73 -3.19
CA ARG A 55 9.43 -4.52 -4.40
C ARG A 55 9.58 -3.01 -4.68
N GLY A 56 10.69 -2.62 -5.30
CA GLY A 56 10.94 -1.22 -5.63
C GLY A 56 9.91 -0.62 -6.59
N ASP A 57 9.50 -1.39 -7.59
CA ASP A 57 8.45 -1.02 -8.55
C ASP A 57 7.07 -0.88 -7.87
N ASP A 58 6.74 -1.76 -6.92
CA ASP A 58 5.52 -1.64 -6.12
C ASP A 58 5.49 -0.33 -5.33
N ILE A 59 6.61 0.04 -4.68
CA ILE A 59 6.72 1.30 -3.90
C ILE A 59 6.57 2.53 -4.80
N ALA A 60 7.15 2.49 -6.00
CA ALA A 60 7.01 3.57 -6.97
C ALA A 60 5.56 3.72 -7.45
N GLU A 61 4.85 2.62 -7.72
CA GLU A 61 3.40 2.66 -8.02
C GLU A 61 2.61 3.22 -6.84
N LEU A 62 2.94 2.84 -5.60
CA LEU A 62 2.31 3.41 -4.40
C LEU A 62 2.54 4.92 -4.29
N TYR A 63 3.73 5.41 -4.65
CA TYR A 63 4.01 6.84 -4.69
C TYR A 63 3.20 7.58 -5.76
N MET A 64 3.03 6.99 -6.94
CA MET A 64 2.16 7.54 -7.98
C MET A 64 0.69 7.58 -7.50
N ALA A 65 0.20 6.50 -6.90
CA ALA A 65 -1.15 6.41 -6.35
C ALA A 65 -1.38 7.44 -5.23
N TYR A 66 -0.39 7.62 -4.35
CA TYR A 66 -0.35 8.67 -3.33
C TYR A 66 -0.44 10.07 -3.95
N SER A 67 0.42 10.36 -4.93
CA SER A 67 0.54 11.68 -5.54
C SER A 67 -0.74 12.09 -6.26
N LEU A 68 -1.37 11.13 -6.94
CA LEU A 68 -2.63 11.30 -7.66
C LEU A 68 -3.87 11.19 -6.76
N ARG A 69 -3.74 10.59 -5.57
CA ARG A 69 -4.84 10.17 -4.67
C ARG A 69 -5.89 9.35 -5.42
N LYS A 70 -5.42 8.41 -6.25
CA LYS A 70 -6.25 7.56 -7.10
C LYS A 70 -5.78 6.11 -7.03
N THR A 71 -6.73 5.19 -7.00
CA THR A 71 -6.44 3.75 -6.99
C THR A 71 -6.07 3.20 -8.35
N GLN A 72 -6.50 3.87 -9.42
CA GLN A 72 -6.12 3.54 -10.80
C GLN A 72 -5.00 4.48 -11.24
N VAL A 73 -3.85 3.90 -11.53
CA VAL A 73 -2.65 4.59 -12.01
C VAL A 73 -2.22 3.93 -13.31
N ASP A 74 -2.02 4.73 -14.36
CA ASP A 74 -1.32 4.26 -15.56
C ASP A 74 0.18 4.45 -15.35
N VAL A 75 0.84 3.40 -14.86
CA VAL A 75 2.29 3.41 -14.56
C VAL A 75 3.11 3.74 -15.80
N LYS A 76 2.70 3.26 -16.98
CA LYS A 76 3.45 3.45 -18.22
C LYS A 76 3.38 4.91 -18.67
N GLU A 77 2.19 5.51 -18.62
CA GLU A 77 2.00 6.93 -18.93
C GLU A 77 2.77 7.80 -17.96
N ASN A 78 2.63 7.57 -16.64
CA ASN A 78 3.34 8.35 -15.61
C ASN A 78 4.86 8.26 -15.79
N VAL A 79 5.41 7.07 -16.01
CA VAL A 79 6.86 6.92 -16.26
C VAL A 79 7.29 7.65 -17.53
N SER A 80 6.49 7.57 -18.60
CA SER A 80 6.81 8.24 -19.86
C SER A 80 6.81 9.77 -19.70
N ASP A 81 5.85 10.30 -18.95
CA ASP A 81 5.76 11.73 -18.63
C ASP A 81 6.95 12.17 -17.78
N GLU A 82 7.30 11.43 -16.74
CA GLU A 82 8.44 11.75 -15.87
C GLU A 82 9.78 11.71 -16.63
N PHE A 83 9.97 10.77 -17.57
CA PHE A 83 11.15 10.77 -18.45
C PHE A 83 11.22 11.96 -19.41
N SER A 84 10.07 12.54 -19.77
CA SER A 84 10.02 13.68 -20.68
C SER A 84 10.35 15.01 -19.98
N ARG A 85 10.26 15.04 -18.64
CA ARG A 85 10.63 16.20 -17.83
C ARG A 85 12.14 16.24 -17.65
N LEU A 86 12.78 17.30 -18.16
CA LEU A 86 14.23 17.52 -18.07
C LEU A 86 14.73 17.62 -16.61
N ASP A 87 13.85 18.06 -15.69
CA ASP A 87 14.14 18.25 -14.26
C ASP A 87 13.33 17.26 -13.38
N PHE A 88 13.36 15.96 -13.73
CA PHE A 88 12.70 14.91 -12.91
C PHE A 88 13.24 14.88 -11.47
N VAL A 89 14.55 15.11 -11.32
CA VAL A 89 15.22 15.18 -10.01
C VAL A 89 14.59 16.29 -9.14
N ASP A 90 14.22 17.42 -9.75
CA ASP A 90 13.66 18.58 -9.06
C ASP A 90 12.16 18.40 -8.73
N ASN A 91 11.40 17.60 -9.49
CA ASN A 91 9.98 17.35 -9.19
C ASN A 91 9.74 16.39 -8.02
N LEU A 92 10.75 15.60 -7.63
CA LEU A 92 10.71 14.86 -6.37
C LEU A 92 10.92 15.78 -5.15
N GLU A 93 11.32 17.05 -5.34
CA GLU A 93 11.72 17.99 -4.28
C GLU A 93 10.56 18.74 -3.59
N ASN A 94 9.44 18.07 -3.29
CA ASN A 94 8.61 18.56 -2.19
C ASN A 94 8.89 17.72 -0.93
N PRO A 95 9.90 18.11 -0.12
CA PRO A 95 10.26 17.41 1.10
C PRO A 95 9.08 17.13 2.03
N GLU A 96 8.11 18.04 2.12
CA GLU A 96 6.93 17.86 2.97
C GLU A 96 6.01 16.77 2.42
N SER A 97 5.75 16.77 1.11
CA SER A 97 4.97 15.70 0.48
C SER A 97 5.65 14.33 0.61
N GLN A 98 6.98 14.28 0.52
CA GLN A 98 7.75 13.06 0.71
C GLN A 98 7.68 12.57 2.16
N LYS A 99 7.84 13.45 3.15
CA LYS A 99 7.68 13.10 4.57
C LYS A 99 6.31 12.51 4.85
N HIS A 100 5.25 13.08 4.28
CA HIS A 100 3.90 12.54 4.39
C HIS A 100 3.81 11.13 3.79
N PHE A 101 4.38 10.91 2.61
CA PHE A 101 4.43 9.59 2.00
C PHE A 101 5.20 8.57 2.86
N TYR A 102 6.35 8.93 3.42
CA TYR A 102 7.13 8.05 4.30
C TYR A 102 6.36 7.68 5.57
N ALA A 103 5.65 8.65 6.17
CA ALA A 103 4.79 8.38 7.32
C ALA A 103 3.68 7.37 6.98
N ILE A 104 3.04 7.51 5.81
CA ILE A 104 2.01 6.57 5.35
C ILE A 104 2.61 5.19 5.03
N LEU A 105 3.81 5.12 4.44
CA LEU A 105 4.50 3.85 4.20
C LEU A 105 4.90 3.13 5.49
N GLU A 106 5.37 3.87 6.49
CA GLU A 106 5.68 3.32 7.81
C GLU A 106 4.42 2.76 8.48
N MET A 107 3.30 3.48 8.34
CA MET A 107 1.98 3.01 8.75
C MET A 107 1.56 1.73 8.01
N LEU A 108 1.75 1.66 6.69
CA LEU A 108 1.46 0.44 5.93
C LEU A 108 2.32 -0.75 6.39
N ALA A 109 3.63 -0.55 6.52
CA ALA A 109 4.58 -1.60 6.85
C ALA A 109 4.40 -2.13 8.28
N SER A 110 4.13 -1.25 9.25
CA SER A 110 3.86 -1.66 10.63
C SER A 110 2.54 -2.41 10.78
N LEU A 111 1.49 -2.00 10.05
CA LEU A 111 0.22 -2.73 10.01
C LEU A 111 0.37 -4.10 9.34
N ASP A 112 1.14 -4.17 8.26
CA ASP A 112 1.49 -5.41 7.58
C ASP A 112 2.22 -6.39 8.52
N LEU A 113 3.19 -5.91 9.29
CA LEU A 113 3.88 -6.71 10.30
C LEU A 113 2.91 -7.25 11.37
N ALA A 114 2.00 -6.41 11.88
CA ALA A 114 1.02 -6.81 12.88
C ALA A 114 0.03 -7.86 12.35
N PHE A 115 -0.52 -7.66 11.15
CA PHE A 115 -1.44 -8.62 10.51
C PHE A 115 -0.73 -9.95 10.22
N SER A 116 0.53 -9.91 9.82
CA SER A 116 1.29 -11.09 9.44
C SER A 116 1.64 -12.04 10.60
N ARG A 117 1.33 -11.66 11.84
CA ARG A 117 1.39 -12.56 13.01
C ARG A 117 0.35 -13.69 12.94
N LEU A 118 -0.72 -13.53 12.17
CA LEU A 118 -1.65 -14.62 11.91
C LEU A 118 -1.04 -15.59 10.88
N ASP A 119 -0.56 -16.71 11.38
CA ASP A 119 -0.04 -17.83 10.58
C ASP A 119 -1.16 -18.57 9.84
N GLU A 120 -0.77 -19.57 9.04
CA GLU A 120 -1.70 -20.36 8.25
C GLU A 120 -2.66 -21.14 9.12
N ARG A 121 -3.94 -20.83 8.98
CA ARG A 121 -5.00 -21.63 9.58
C ARG A 121 -5.67 -22.51 8.54
N PRO A 122 -6.06 -23.74 8.93
CA PRO A 122 -6.98 -24.52 8.11
C PRO A 122 -8.25 -23.68 7.88
N PRO A 123 -8.81 -23.68 6.66
CA PRO A 123 -10.01 -22.89 6.35
C PRO A 123 -11.12 -23.14 7.38
N ARG A 124 -11.68 -22.08 7.97
CA ARG A 124 -13.00 -22.17 8.61
C ARG A 124 -14.03 -22.09 7.48
N GLY A 125 -14.82 -23.16 7.29
CA GLY A 125 -15.84 -23.23 6.22
C GLY A 125 -15.25 -23.17 4.81
N ASP A 126 -15.91 -22.43 3.92
CA ASP A 126 -15.54 -22.30 2.49
C ASP A 126 -14.46 -21.22 2.21
N THR A 127 -13.69 -20.80 3.23
CA THR A 127 -12.67 -19.77 3.05
C THR A 127 -11.63 -20.19 1.99
N PRO A 128 -11.43 -19.43 0.90
CA PRO A 128 -10.47 -19.80 -0.13
C PRO A 128 -9.05 -19.93 0.46
N PRO A 129 -8.24 -20.92 0.05
CA PRO A 129 -6.88 -21.13 0.57
C PRO A 129 -5.95 -19.91 0.42
N LYS A 130 -6.30 -18.96 -0.47
CA LYS A 130 -5.58 -17.70 -0.68
C LYS A 130 -5.63 -16.76 0.54
N TRP A 131 -6.63 -16.88 1.41
CA TRP A 131 -6.88 -15.99 2.55
C TRP A 131 -6.74 -16.73 3.88
N SER A 132 -5.64 -17.48 4.01
CA SER A 132 -5.37 -18.32 5.19
C SER A 132 -4.41 -17.69 6.20
N LYS A 133 -3.72 -16.60 5.84
CA LYS A 133 -2.75 -15.88 6.68
C LYS A 133 -3.01 -14.38 6.63
N GLY A 134 -2.74 -13.66 7.73
CA GLY A 134 -2.95 -12.21 7.76
C GLY A 134 -2.07 -11.46 6.76
N ARG A 135 -0.87 -11.98 6.45
CA ARG A 135 0.03 -11.43 5.43
C ARG A 135 -0.61 -11.34 4.04
N ASN A 136 -1.59 -12.20 3.74
CA ASN A 136 -2.21 -12.25 2.42
C ASN A 136 -2.93 -10.95 2.04
N ILE A 137 -3.40 -10.16 3.03
CA ILE A 137 -4.01 -8.84 2.79
C ILE A 137 -3.05 -7.97 1.97
N PHE A 138 -1.82 -7.76 2.46
CA PHE A 138 -0.82 -6.94 1.79
C PHE A 138 0.12 -7.72 0.88
N ASP A 139 -0.12 -9.00 0.60
CA ASP A 139 0.46 -9.65 -0.58
C ASP A 139 -0.14 -9.05 -1.88
N SER A 140 -1.35 -8.48 -1.79
CA SER A 140 -2.04 -7.81 -2.90
C SER A 140 -1.63 -6.34 -3.04
N GLN A 141 -1.12 -5.98 -4.22
CA GLN A 141 -0.84 -4.58 -4.56
C GLN A 141 -2.11 -3.70 -4.54
N PRO A 142 -3.29 -4.15 -5.03
CA PRO A 142 -4.58 -3.49 -4.78
C PRO A 142 -4.84 -3.08 -3.32
N ALA A 143 -4.54 -3.95 -2.35
CA ALA A 143 -4.73 -3.64 -0.94
C ALA A 143 -3.81 -2.51 -0.47
N ARG A 144 -2.53 -2.59 -0.82
CA ARG A 144 -1.55 -1.53 -0.50
C ARG A 144 -1.97 -0.20 -1.12
N ILE A 145 -2.36 -0.19 -2.39
CA ILE A 145 -2.84 1.02 -3.08
C ILE A 145 -4.08 1.58 -2.37
N GLY A 146 -5.06 0.74 -2.04
CA GLY A 146 -6.27 1.16 -1.31
C GLY A 146 -5.93 1.85 0.01
N TYR A 147 -5.00 1.27 0.78
CA TYR A 147 -4.53 1.84 2.04
C TYR A 147 -3.86 3.20 1.84
N ILE A 148 -2.87 3.29 0.93
CA ILE A 148 -2.16 4.53 0.63
C ILE A 148 -3.13 5.63 0.17
N VAL A 149 -4.11 5.30 -0.66
CA VAL A 149 -5.08 6.27 -1.18
C VAL A 149 -6.04 6.74 -0.09
N ALA A 150 -6.51 5.86 0.80
CA ALA A 150 -7.37 6.24 1.91
C ALA A 150 -6.67 7.23 2.86
N LEU A 151 -5.44 6.92 3.28
CA LEU A 151 -4.67 7.77 4.18
C LEU A 151 -4.27 9.09 3.49
N SER A 152 -3.81 9.03 2.24
CA SER A 152 -3.42 10.24 1.50
C SER A 152 -4.60 11.18 1.26
N THR A 153 -5.81 10.64 1.05
CA THR A 153 -7.03 11.45 0.91
C THR A 153 -7.39 12.15 2.21
N LYS A 154 -7.27 11.47 3.35
CA LYS A 154 -7.50 12.09 4.68
C LYS A 154 -6.46 13.17 4.99
N ILE A 155 -5.19 12.91 4.68
CA ILE A 155 -4.08 13.83 4.98
C ILE A 155 -4.10 15.01 4.03
N VAL A 156 -3.90 14.75 2.73
CA VAL A 156 -3.65 15.76 1.70
C VAL A 156 -4.93 16.39 1.19
N GLY A 157 -6.07 15.71 1.31
CA GLY A 157 -7.36 16.16 0.76
C GLY A 157 -7.72 15.38 -0.50
N ARG A 158 -8.79 15.78 -1.19
CA ARG A 158 -9.26 15.10 -2.42
C ARG A 158 -8.48 15.62 -3.64
N PRO A 159 -8.34 14.85 -4.73
CA PRO A 159 -7.86 15.40 -6.00
C PRO A 159 -8.57 16.71 -6.36
N GLY A 160 -7.81 17.79 -6.53
CA GLY A 160 -8.33 19.13 -6.86
C GLY A 160 -8.72 19.99 -5.64
N ALA A 161 -8.65 19.47 -4.42
CA ALA A 161 -8.94 20.20 -3.19
C ALA A 161 -7.98 19.74 -2.07
N ASN A 162 -6.83 20.42 -1.97
CA ASN A 162 -5.82 20.09 -0.97
C ASN A 162 -6.15 20.75 0.38
N ASN A 163 -5.92 20.00 1.45
CA ASN A 163 -5.92 20.52 2.82
C ASN A 163 -4.75 21.50 3.03
N ALA A 164 -4.95 22.47 3.90
CA ALA A 164 -3.88 23.40 4.30
C ALA A 164 -2.76 22.66 5.07
N PRO A 165 -1.50 23.11 5.02
CA PRO A 165 -0.36 22.39 5.60
C PRO A 165 -0.49 22.05 7.10
N ASP A 166 -1.11 22.94 7.88
CA ASP A 166 -1.41 22.74 9.30
C ASP A 166 -2.43 21.62 9.52
N ILE A 167 -3.46 21.54 8.65
CA ILE A 167 -4.45 20.46 8.65
C ILE A 167 -3.78 19.14 8.25
N GLN A 168 -2.91 19.13 7.24
CA GLN A 168 -2.18 17.91 6.84
C GLN A 168 -1.33 17.39 8.01
N THR A 169 -0.56 18.27 8.65
CA THR A 169 0.27 17.95 9.82
C THR A 169 -0.56 17.38 10.97
N ARG A 170 -1.71 17.99 11.25
CA ARG A 170 -2.65 17.51 12.29
C ARG A 170 -3.20 16.13 11.95
N ASN A 171 -3.66 15.93 10.72
CA ASN A 171 -4.25 14.67 10.29
C ASN A 171 -3.24 13.52 10.35
N ILE A 172 -1.98 13.74 9.96
CA ILE A 172 -0.92 12.74 10.12
C ILE A 172 -0.76 12.33 11.58
N LYS A 173 -0.65 13.30 12.49
CA LYS A 173 -0.47 13.00 13.92
C LYS A 173 -1.64 12.19 14.48
N LEU A 174 -2.87 12.56 14.14
CA LEU A 174 -4.06 11.84 14.58
C LEU A 174 -4.07 10.41 14.03
N LEU A 175 -3.81 10.24 12.74
CA LEU A 175 -3.76 8.92 12.10
C LEU A 175 -2.67 8.04 12.69
N GLN A 176 -1.48 8.59 12.96
CA GLN A 176 -0.40 7.86 13.62
C GLN A 176 -0.78 7.43 15.04
N GLN A 177 -1.45 8.29 15.82
CA GLN A 177 -1.92 7.97 17.17
C GLN A 177 -3.00 6.88 17.16
N SER A 178 -3.99 7.01 16.27
CA SER A 178 -5.06 6.03 16.09
C SER A 178 -4.51 4.67 15.66
N GLN A 179 -3.62 4.65 14.66
CA GLN A 179 -2.99 3.40 14.25
C GLN A 179 -2.10 2.82 15.35
N HIS A 180 -1.33 3.62 16.08
CA HIS A 180 -0.52 3.11 17.18
C HIS A 180 -1.39 2.40 18.23
N SER A 181 -2.53 2.99 18.57
CA SER A 181 -3.52 2.37 19.46
C SER A 181 -4.08 1.06 18.91
N LEU A 182 -4.33 0.98 17.60
CA LEU A 182 -4.71 -0.27 16.95
C LEU A 182 -3.58 -1.31 17.01
N LEU A 183 -2.33 -0.92 16.70
CA LEU A 183 -1.18 -1.83 16.73
C LEU A 183 -0.96 -2.39 18.13
N ASP A 184 -1.10 -1.58 19.18
CA ASP A 184 -1.00 -2.04 20.57
C ASP A 184 -2.06 -3.09 20.89
N ARG A 185 -3.32 -2.85 20.47
CA ARG A 185 -4.39 -3.84 20.59
C ARG A 185 -4.06 -5.13 19.85
N LEU A 186 -3.69 -5.04 18.56
CA LEU A 186 -3.33 -6.21 17.74
C LEU A 186 -2.15 -6.98 18.33
N ASN A 187 -1.17 -6.28 18.90
CA ASN A 187 0.00 -6.89 19.49
C ASN A 187 -0.31 -7.64 20.79
N SER A 188 -1.34 -7.19 21.52
CA SER A 188 -1.83 -7.85 22.73
C SER A 188 -2.70 -9.09 22.45
N MET A 189 -3.26 -9.21 21.24
CA MET A 189 -4.12 -10.34 20.87
C MET A 189 -3.35 -11.65 20.76
N ASN A 190 -3.97 -12.75 21.18
CA ASN A 190 -3.53 -14.07 20.77
C ASN A 190 -3.96 -14.37 19.32
N GLU A 191 -3.62 -15.56 18.83
CA GLU A 191 -3.87 -15.91 17.43
C GLU A 191 -5.37 -16.05 17.08
N ASP A 192 -6.21 -16.52 18.03
CA ASP A 192 -7.66 -16.62 17.83
C ASP A 192 -8.32 -15.24 17.81
N GLU A 193 -7.95 -14.37 18.75
CA GLU A 193 -8.42 -13.00 18.80
C GLU A 193 -8.00 -12.23 17.53
N LEU A 194 -6.77 -12.44 17.05
CA LEU A 194 -6.29 -11.82 15.81
C LEU A 194 -7.03 -12.36 14.58
N SER A 195 -7.32 -13.67 14.54
CA SER A 195 -8.14 -14.28 13.49
C SER A 195 -9.55 -13.69 13.45
N ASP A 196 -10.19 -13.56 14.62
CA ASP A 196 -11.52 -12.99 14.75
C ASP A 196 -11.51 -11.47 14.48
N PHE A 197 -10.41 -10.77 14.75
CA PHE A 197 -10.24 -9.37 14.35
C PHE A 197 -10.11 -9.21 12.83
N LEU A 198 -9.29 -10.03 12.17
CA LEU A 198 -9.00 -9.87 10.74
C LEU A 198 -10.15 -10.28 9.82
N ARG A 199 -11.02 -11.21 10.25
CA ARG A 199 -12.20 -11.67 9.47
C ARG A 199 -11.86 -12.03 8.02
N LEU A 200 -10.79 -12.82 7.83
CA LEU A 200 -10.28 -13.18 6.50
C LEU A 200 -11.26 -14.07 5.70
N ASP A 201 -12.15 -14.77 6.39
CA ASP A 201 -13.29 -15.50 5.83
C ASP A 201 -14.21 -14.55 5.04
N VAL A 202 -14.60 -13.43 5.65
CA VAL A 202 -15.45 -12.40 5.02
C VAL A 202 -14.74 -11.76 3.84
N LEU A 203 -13.45 -11.42 4.00
CA LEU A 203 -12.65 -10.86 2.90
C LEU A 203 -12.54 -11.86 1.74
N GLY A 204 -12.35 -13.15 2.06
CA GLY A 204 -12.24 -14.21 1.08
C GLY A 204 -13.51 -14.41 0.27
N GLU A 205 -14.66 -14.46 0.92
CA GLU A 205 -15.98 -14.54 0.28
C GLU A 205 -16.22 -13.35 -0.67
N LEU A 206 -15.88 -12.14 -0.21
CA LEU A 206 -16.07 -10.92 -0.99
C LEU A 206 -15.21 -10.89 -2.26
N LEU A 207 -13.99 -11.41 -2.18
CA LEU A 207 -13.02 -11.41 -3.27
C LEU A 207 -13.15 -12.63 -4.19
N ASP A 208 -13.84 -13.68 -3.77
CA ASP A 208 -14.15 -14.87 -4.58
C ASP A 208 -15.31 -14.63 -5.56
N ARG A 209 -15.19 -13.57 -6.38
CA ARG A 209 -16.16 -13.22 -7.41
C ARG A 209 -15.56 -13.33 -8.80
N ARG A 210 -16.30 -13.98 -9.71
CA ARG A 210 -15.95 -14.01 -11.14
C ARG A 210 -16.28 -12.68 -11.79
N VAL A 211 -15.29 -11.79 -11.84
CA VAL A 211 -15.40 -10.47 -12.47
C VAL A 211 -14.39 -10.33 -13.63
N SER A 212 -14.77 -9.61 -14.68
CA SER A 212 -13.93 -9.45 -15.89
C SER A 212 -12.69 -8.58 -15.66
N GLN A 213 -12.71 -7.68 -14.67
CA GLN A 213 -11.60 -6.80 -14.31
C GLN A 213 -11.23 -6.95 -12.83
N VAL A 214 -10.70 -8.13 -12.47
CA VAL A 214 -10.35 -8.50 -11.08
C VAL A 214 -9.51 -7.42 -10.40
N GLY A 215 -8.45 -6.92 -11.03
CA GLY A 215 -7.60 -5.89 -10.44
C GLY A 215 -8.32 -4.55 -10.17
N ARG A 216 -9.27 -4.15 -11.02
CA ARG A 216 -10.08 -2.95 -10.78
C ARG A 216 -11.04 -3.16 -9.62
N TYR A 217 -11.69 -4.32 -9.58
CA TYR A 217 -12.61 -4.69 -8.51
C TYR A 217 -11.90 -4.73 -7.15
N GLU A 218 -10.78 -5.47 -7.03
CA GLU A 218 -10.02 -5.56 -5.78
C GLU A 218 -9.57 -4.17 -5.30
N ARG A 219 -9.12 -3.29 -6.21
CA ARG A 219 -8.73 -1.91 -5.86
C ARG A 219 -9.88 -1.12 -5.24
N THR A 220 -11.09 -1.23 -5.78
CA THR A 220 -12.29 -0.59 -5.22
C THR A 220 -12.64 -1.17 -3.86
N VAL A 221 -12.62 -2.50 -3.74
CA VAL A 221 -12.94 -3.19 -2.47
C VAL A 221 -12.02 -2.72 -1.36
N PHE A 222 -10.71 -2.77 -1.57
CA PHE A 222 -9.76 -2.35 -0.57
C PHE A 222 -9.80 -0.84 -0.30
N SER A 223 -10.06 0.01 -1.30
CA SER A 223 -10.12 1.45 -1.05
C SER A 223 -11.32 1.86 -0.20
N GLU A 224 -12.50 1.27 -0.42
CA GLU A 224 -13.66 1.56 0.45
C GLU A 224 -13.45 0.95 1.83
N ALA A 225 -12.89 -0.24 1.92
CA ALA A 225 -12.58 -0.87 3.21
C ALA A 225 -11.64 -0.03 4.07
N PHE A 226 -10.52 0.44 3.51
CA PHE A 226 -9.57 1.25 4.26
C PHE A 226 -10.04 2.69 4.49
N LYS A 227 -10.97 3.18 3.66
CA LYS A 227 -11.65 4.44 3.94
C LYS A 227 -12.52 4.33 5.18
N VAL A 228 -13.29 3.25 5.34
CA VAL A 228 -14.04 2.98 6.57
C VAL A 228 -13.10 2.87 7.77
N LEU A 229 -11.97 2.14 7.65
CA LEU A 229 -10.97 2.06 8.71
C LEU A 229 -10.48 3.44 9.18
N VAL A 230 -10.27 4.37 8.23
CA VAL A 230 -9.83 5.74 8.49
C VAL A 230 -10.96 6.64 9.02
N GLU A 231 -12.20 6.43 8.58
CA GLU A 231 -13.38 7.17 9.04
C GLU A 231 -13.78 6.79 10.47
N GLU A 232 -13.55 5.53 10.85
CA GLU A 232 -13.76 5.00 12.20
C GLU A 232 -12.53 5.19 13.11
N ASP A 233 -11.57 6.03 12.70
CA ASP A 233 -10.34 6.37 13.44
C ASP A 233 -9.58 5.12 13.98
N PHE A 234 -9.56 4.03 13.20
CA PHE A 234 -8.98 2.73 13.58
C PHE A 234 -9.57 2.09 14.85
N ALA A 235 -10.71 2.58 15.33
CA ALA A 235 -11.38 2.16 16.56
C ALA A 235 -12.46 1.09 16.30
N LEU A 236 -12.08 0.03 15.57
CA LEU A 236 -12.98 -1.07 15.23
C LEU A 236 -12.82 -2.27 16.17
N ASP A 237 -13.89 -3.05 16.35
CA ASP A 237 -13.84 -4.33 17.04
C ASP A 237 -13.22 -5.44 16.17
N ASN A 238 -13.47 -5.38 14.85
CA ASN A 238 -12.86 -6.24 13.84
C ASN A 238 -12.95 -5.58 12.44
N MET A 239 -12.39 -6.23 11.42
CA MET A 239 -12.32 -5.69 10.05
C MET A 239 -13.56 -5.99 9.18
N GLU A 240 -14.57 -6.71 9.68
CA GLU A 240 -15.76 -7.04 8.89
C GLU A 240 -16.53 -5.79 8.37
N PRO A 241 -16.73 -4.72 9.16
CA PRO A 241 -17.32 -3.48 8.65
C PRO A 241 -16.53 -2.88 7.48
N CYS A 242 -15.20 -2.96 7.52
CA CYS A 242 -14.34 -2.53 6.43
C CYS A 242 -14.57 -3.40 5.19
N TRP A 243 -14.53 -4.73 5.33
CA TRP A 243 -14.70 -5.63 4.19
C TRP A 243 -16.07 -5.44 3.52
N ARG A 244 -17.14 -5.25 4.29
CA ARG A 244 -18.50 -5.08 3.77
C ARG A 244 -18.81 -3.67 3.24
N ALA A 245 -17.86 -2.74 3.27
CA ALA A 245 -18.06 -1.38 2.79
C ALA A 245 -18.15 -1.25 1.25
N ALA A 246 -17.72 -2.29 0.52
CA ALA A 246 -17.53 -2.29 -0.93
C ALA A 246 -18.68 -2.89 -1.75
#